data_AF-A0A947NCL2-F1
#
_entry.id   AF-A0A947NCL2-F1
#
_cell.length_a   1.000
_cell.length_b   1.000
_cell.length_c   1.000
_cell.angle_alpha   90.00
_cell.angle_beta   90.00
_cell.angle_gamma   90.00
#
_symmetry.space_group_name_H-M   'P 1'
#
loop_
_entity.id
_entity.type
_entity.pdbx_description
1 polymer ?
#
loop_
_entity_poly.entity_id
_entity_poly.type
_entity_poly.pdbx_seq_one_letter_code
_entity_poly.pdbx_strand_id
1 'polypeptide(L)'
;NITLKLAPNHRATSYLAAVNVTNSIMAGSAPIIGGIIADHFTASELALTLKWASPKYHLAINTFSLQHWDFLFILSFIIGFYSLHRLATIVEQGKITEKITVFMLLSEARRQMRTISPISGIRYMIQFPYALLIKLAKQSTRMIQRKK
;
A
#
# COMPACT_ATOMS: atom_id res chain seq x y z
N ASN A 1 15.43 -17.24 -6.94
CA ASN A 1 14.09 -17.52 -7.48
C ASN A 1 13.59 -18.81 -6.85
N ILE A 2 12.71 -18.70 -5.85
CA ILE A 2 12.22 -19.85 -5.05
C ILE A 2 11.49 -20.86 -5.94
N THR A 3 10.79 -20.38 -6.98
CA THR A 3 10.07 -21.22 -7.95
C THR A 3 11.01 -22.17 -8.70
N LEU A 4 12.22 -21.75 -9.07
CA LEU A 4 13.23 -22.64 -9.68
C LEU A 4 13.87 -23.59 -8.67
N LYS A 5 13.98 -23.17 -7.40
CA LYS A 5 14.55 -24.01 -6.32
C LYS A 5 13.58 -25.13 -5.90
N LEU A 6 12.29 -24.95 -6.16
CA LEU A 6 11.23 -25.93 -5.97
C LEU A 6 10.94 -26.78 -7.22
N ALA A 7 11.53 -26.43 -8.38
CA ALA A 7 11.25 -27.14 -9.62
C ALA A 7 11.89 -28.55 -9.62
N PRO A 8 11.19 -29.58 -10.11
CA PRO A 8 11.76 -30.92 -10.23
C PRO A 8 13.00 -30.91 -11.15
N ASN A 9 14.02 -31.69 -10.79
CA ASN A 9 15.23 -31.86 -11.61
C ASN A 9 14.83 -32.23 -13.05
N HIS A 10 15.29 -31.46 -14.03
CA HIS A 10 15.00 -31.59 -15.47
C HIS A 10 13.60 -31.16 -15.97
N ARG A 11 12.76 -30.51 -15.14
CA ARG A 11 11.44 -29.97 -15.58
C ARG A 11 11.21 -28.49 -15.27
N ALA A 12 12.28 -27.71 -15.14
CA ALA A 12 12.21 -26.30 -14.77
C ALA A 12 11.36 -25.45 -15.75
N THR A 13 11.43 -25.73 -17.05
CA THR A 13 10.70 -24.97 -18.09
C THR A 13 9.20 -25.21 -18.04
N SER A 14 8.74 -26.46 -17.96
CA SER A 14 7.32 -26.79 -17.87
C SER A 14 6.71 -26.36 -16.53
N TYR A 15 7.49 -26.43 -15.44
CA TYR A 15 7.06 -25.91 -14.14
C TYR A 15 6.85 -24.39 -14.18
N LEU A 16 7.79 -23.63 -14.74
CA LEU A 16 7.63 -22.18 -14.91
C LEU A 16 6.46 -21.83 -15.84
N ALA A 17 6.26 -22.57 -16.91
CA ALA A 17 5.12 -22.36 -17.81
C ALA A 17 3.79 -22.54 -17.07
N ALA A 18 3.63 -23.60 -16.27
CA ALA A 18 2.42 -23.83 -15.48
C ALA A 18 2.18 -22.73 -14.45
N VAL A 19 3.23 -22.26 -13.77
CA VAL A 19 3.14 -21.14 -12.82
C VAL A 19 2.69 -19.85 -13.54
N ASN A 20 3.26 -19.56 -14.71
CA ASN A 20 2.87 -18.37 -15.47
C ASN A 20 1.42 -18.44 -15.99
N VAL A 21 0.97 -19.60 -16.47
CA VAL A 21 -0.44 -19.80 -16.87
C VAL A 21 -1.37 -19.57 -15.69
N THR A 22 -1.03 -20.14 -14.53
CA THR A 22 -1.82 -19.97 -13.29
C THR A 22 -1.88 -18.49 -12.90
N ASN A 23 -0.74 -17.79 -12.92
CA ASN A 23 -0.70 -16.35 -12.65
C ASN A 23 -1.58 -15.55 -13.61
N SER A 24 -1.56 -15.87 -14.89
CA SER A 24 -2.40 -15.20 -15.89
C SER A 24 -3.90 -15.45 -15.66
N ILE A 25 -4.29 -16.67 -15.31
CA ILE A 25 -5.67 -17.00 -14.96
C ILE A 25 -6.10 -16.19 -13.73
N MET A 26 -5.29 -16.20 -12.68
CA MET A 26 -5.58 -15.46 -11.44
C MET A 26 -5.66 -13.95 -11.70
N ALA A 27 -4.73 -13.39 -12.49
CA ALA A 27 -4.74 -11.98 -12.86
C ALA A 27 -5.97 -11.60 -13.69
N GLY A 28 -6.42 -12.49 -14.59
CA GLY A 28 -7.63 -12.29 -15.38
C GLY A 28 -8.92 -12.42 -14.57
N SER A 29 -8.98 -13.35 -13.61
CA SER A 29 -10.16 -13.55 -12.76
C SER A 29 -10.25 -12.55 -11.60
N ALA A 30 -9.13 -11.98 -11.16
CA ALA A 30 -9.08 -11.10 -9.99
C ALA A 30 -10.03 -9.89 -10.06
N PRO A 31 -10.15 -9.14 -11.17
CA PRO A 31 -11.10 -8.04 -11.27
C PRO A 31 -12.57 -8.49 -11.16
N ILE A 32 -12.91 -9.66 -11.70
CA ILE A 32 -14.28 -10.20 -11.67
C ILE A 32 -14.65 -10.58 -10.24
N ILE A 33 -13.79 -11.35 -9.58
CA ILE A 33 -13.98 -11.77 -8.18
C ILE A 33 -13.99 -10.53 -7.27
N GLY A 34 -13.09 -9.58 -7.52
CA GLY A 34 -13.03 -8.31 -6.81
C GLY A 34 -14.32 -7.52 -6.95
N GLY A 35 -14.88 -7.40 -8.15
CA GLY A 35 -16.16 -6.73 -8.39
C GLY A 35 -17.32 -7.38 -7.63
N ILE A 36 -17.44 -8.71 -7.70
CA ILE A 36 -18.50 -9.46 -6.99
C ILE A 36 -18.42 -9.25 -5.47
N ILE A 37 -17.21 -9.28 -4.92
CA ILE A 37 -17.01 -9.05 -3.48
C ILE A 37 -17.30 -7.58 -3.14
N ALA A 38 -16.85 -6.63 -3.95
CA ALA A 38 -17.11 -5.20 -3.74
C ALA A 38 -18.62 -4.92 -3.73
N ASP A 39 -19.36 -5.53 -4.66
CA ASP A 39 -20.82 -5.41 -4.78
C ASP A 39 -21.54 -5.89 -3.53
N HIS A 40 -21.03 -6.94 -2.86
CA HIS A 40 -21.59 -7.40 -1.59
C HIS A 40 -21.41 -6.36 -0.45
N PHE A 41 -20.33 -5.58 -0.49
CA PHE A 41 -20.04 -4.53 0.50
C PHE A 41 -20.60 -3.15 0.11
N THR A 42 -21.27 -3.02 -1.05
CA THR A 42 -21.95 -1.79 -1.48
C THR A 42 -23.00 -1.31 -0.48
N ALA A 43 -23.70 -2.23 0.18
CA ALA A 43 -24.71 -1.90 1.19
C ALA A 43 -24.14 -1.65 2.59
N SER A 44 -22.83 -1.84 2.80
CA SER A 44 -22.18 -1.73 4.09
C SER A 44 -21.24 -0.52 4.12
N GLU A 45 -21.66 0.52 4.84
CA GLU A 45 -20.82 1.68 5.11
C GLU A 45 -20.46 1.71 6.60
N LEU A 46 -19.17 1.79 6.90
CA LEU A 46 -18.69 2.01 8.26
C LEU A 46 -18.07 3.40 8.34
N ALA A 47 -18.84 4.35 8.87
CA ALA A 47 -18.38 5.73 9.09
C ALA A 47 -18.23 6.03 10.58
N LEU A 48 -17.06 6.53 10.98
CA LEU A 48 -16.80 7.10 12.29
C LEU A 48 -16.73 8.62 12.18
N THR A 49 -17.78 9.29 12.66
CA THR A 49 -17.86 10.75 12.66
C THR A 49 -17.58 11.29 14.05
N LEU A 50 -16.45 12.01 14.21
CA LEU A 50 -16.12 12.70 15.44
C LEU A 50 -16.77 14.09 15.42
N LYS A 51 -17.78 14.28 16.28
CA LYS A 51 -18.42 15.58 16.47
C LYS A 51 -17.93 16.20 17.77
N TRP A 52 -17.25 17.34 17.66
CA TRP A 52 -16.82 18.17 18.76
C TRP A 52 -17.65 19.46 18.78
N ALA A 53 -18.45 19.66 19.83
CA ALA A 53 -19.25 20.86 20.02
C ALA A 53 -18.74 21.65 21.23
N SER A 54 -18.38 22.91 21.00
CA SER A 54 -17.97 23.90 22.00
C SER A 54 -18.80 25.17 21.81
N PRO A 55 -19.05 25.99 22.85
CA PRO A 55 -19.85 27.22 22.76
C PRO A 55 -19.41 28.23 21.68
N LYS A 56 -18.18 28.13 21.17
CA LYS A 56 -17.65 28.96 20.06
C LYS A 56 -17.37 28.20 18.76
N TYR A 57 -17.32 26.86 18.78
CA TYR A 57 -16.86 26.06 17.64
C TYR A 57 -17.62 24.75 17.52
N HIS A 58 -18.16 24.50 16.34
CA HIS A 58 -18.73 23.21 15.95
C HIS A 58 -17.81 22.57 14.91
N LEU A 59 -17.16 21.48 15.27
CA LEU A 59 -16.28 20.71 14.39
C LEU A 59 -16.87 19.31 14.22
N ALA A 60 -17.32 19.00 13.01
CA ALA A 60 -17.69 17.65 12.63
C ALA A 60 -16.63 17.13 11.67
N ILE A 61 -15.80 16.21 12.13
CA ILE A 61 -14.77 15.55 11.30
C ILE A 61 -15.26 14.15 11.02
N ASN A 62 -15.44 13.80 9.74
CA ASN A 62 -15.59 12.41 9.35
C ASN A 62 -14.18 11.78 9.33
N THR A 63 -13.79 11.14 10.43
CA THR A 63 -12.40 10.72 10.65
C THR A 63 -12.08 9.42 9.90
N PHE A 64 -13.07 8.56 9.71
CA PHE A 64 -12.87 7.25 9.11
C PHE A 64 -14.15 6.85 8.36
N SER A 65 -14.03 6.51 7.09
CA SER A 65 -15.13 5.95 6.29
C SER A 65 -14.58 4.77 5.51
N LEU A 66 -15.13 3.58 5.73
CA LEU A 66 -14.87 2.41 4.91
C LEU A 66 -16.09 2.14 4.05
N GLN A 67 -15.86 2.11 2.74
CA GLN A 67 -16.91 1.94 1.74
C GLN A 67 -16.43 0.96 0.66
N HIS A 68 -17.33 0.09 0.19
CA HIS A 68 -17.17 -0.70 -1.04
C HIS A 68 -15.80 -1.41 -1.18
N TRP A 69 -14.88 -0.78 -1.92
CA TRP A 69 -13.54 -1.28 -2.23
C TRP A 69 -12.57 -1.24 -1.04
N ASP A 70 -12.82 -0.41 -0.03
CA ASP A 70 -11.94 -0.28 1.13
C ASP A 70 -11.84 -1.59 1.92
N PHE A 71 -12.94 -2.34 2.01
CA PHE A 71 -12.96 -3.67 2.64
C PHE A 71 -12.07 -4.67 1.88
N LEU A 72 -12.08 -4.61 0.55
CA LEU A 72 -11.21 -5.43 -0.29
C LEU A 72 -9.73 -5.05 -0.15
N PHE A 73 -9.44 -3.77 -0.01
CA PHE A 73 -8.07 -3.30 0.27
C PHE A 73 -7.59 -3.81 1.64
N ILE A 74 -8.42 -3.74 2.68
CA ILE A 74 -8.09 -4.27 4.00
C ILE A 74 -7.88 -5.78 3.94
N LEU A 75 -8.77 -6.52 3.28
CA LEU A 75 -8.63 -7.96 3.11
C LEU A 75 -7.34 -8.33 2.37
N SER A 76 -7.05 -7.65 1.27
CA SER A 76 -5.83 -7.82 0.49
C SER A 76 -4.59 -7.48 1.31
N PHE A 77 -4.66 -6.45 2.14
CA PHE A 77 -3.60 -6.06 3.06
C PHE A 77 -3.34 -7.15 4.10
N ILE A 78 -4.38 -7.72 4.71
CA ILE A 78 -4.25 -8.80 5.69
C ILE A 78 -3.63 -10.05 5.05
N ILE A 79 -4.12 -10.46 3.87
CA ILE A 79 -3.60 -11.62 3.14
C ILE A 79 -2.14 -11.38 2.72
N GLY A 80 -1.82 -10.19 2.20
CA GLY A 80 -0.48 -9.81 1.81
C GLY A 80 0.48 -9.76 3.01
N PHE A 81 0.04 -9.20 4.13
CA PHE A 81 0.80 -9.14 5.36
C PHE A 81 1.06 -10.53 5.93
N TYR A 82 0.05 -11.41 5.94
CA TYR A 82 0.21 -12.80 6.35
C TYR A 82 1.22 -13.54 5.45
N SER A 83 1.17 -13.32 4.14
CA SER A 83 2.14 -13.87 3.19
C SER A 83 3.56 -13.42 3.50
N LEU A 84 3.76 -12.11 3.74
CA LEU A 84 5.06 -11.55 4.13
C LEU A 84 5.56 -12.12 5.47
N HIS A 85 4.69 -12.20 6.47
CA HIS A 85 5.01 -12.78 7.76
C HIS A 85 5.46 -14.24 7.63
N ARG A 86 4.72 -15.05 6.86
CA ARG A 86 5.04 -16.46 6.60
C ARG A 86 6.35 -16.60 5.82
N LEU A 87 6.63 -15.71 4.86
CA LEU A 87 7.86 -15.74 4.08
C LEU A 87 9.08 -15.37 4.93
N ALA A 88 8.92 -14.43 5.87
CA ALA A 88 9.98 -14.05 6.80
C ALA A 88 10.41 -15.20 7.73
N THR A 89 9.51 -16.16 8.00
CA THR A 89 9.79 -17.34 8.83
C THR A 89 10.57 -18.44 8.08
N ILE A 90 10.66 -18.38 6.75
CA ILE A 90 11.36 -19.41 5.95
C ILE A 90 12.87 -19.12 5.97
N VAL A 91 13.63 -20.03 6.58
CA VAL A 91 15.09 -19.98 6.59
C VAL A 91 15.63 -20.81 5.43
N GLU A 92 16.14 -20.15 4.39
CA GLU A 92 16.87 -20.83 3.32
C GLU A 92 18.31 -21.15 3.78
N GLN A 93 18.78 -22.37 3.51
CA GLN A 93 20.19 -22.75 3.70
C GLN A 93 21.07 -21.88 2.78
N GLY A 94 21.97 -21.07 3.38
CA GLY A 94 22.85 -20.12 2.68
C GLY A 94 22.47 -18.63 2.78
N LYS A 95 21.68 -18.22 3.79
CA LYS A 95 21.21 -16.84 4.00
C LYS A 95 22.37 -15.82 4.06
N ILE A 96 22.45 -14.94 3.05
CA ILE A 96 23.29 -13.73 3.07
C ILE A 96 22.61 -12.66 3.95
N THR A 97 23.40 -11.83 4.63
CA THR A 97 23.05 -10.76 5.58
C THR A 97 21.65 -10.13 5.39
N GLU A 98 20.84 -10.23 6.45
CA GLU A 98 19.43 -9.85 6.55
C GLU A 98 19.08 -8.44 6.00
N LYS A 99 19.98 -7.46 6.15
CA LYS A 99 19.79 -6.09 5.64
C LYS A 99 19.72 -6.00 4.10
N ILE A 100 20.44 -6.84 3.37
CA ILE A 100 20.53 -6.77 1.90
C ILE A 100 19.24 -7.29 1.26
N THR A 101 18.62 -8.32 1.85
CA THR A 101 17.38 -8.94 1.34
C THR A 101 16.19 -7.98 1.42
N VAL A 102 16.05 -7.23 2.53
CA VAL A 102 14.94 -6.27 2.71
C VAL A 102 15.04 -5.11 1.72
N PHE A 103 16.24 -4.58 1.48
CA PHE A 103 16.47 -3.54 0.47
C PHE A 103 16.08 -4.00 -0.93
N MET A 104 16.42 -5.24 -1.29
CA MET A 104 16.05 -5.83 -2.58
C MET A 104 14.54 -5.97 -2.72
N LEU A 105 13.85 -6.50 -1.71
CA LEU A 105 12.38 -6.59 -1.68
C LEU A 105 11.71 -5.21 -1.80
N LEU A 106 12.19 -4.22 -1.05
CA LEU A 106 11.71 -2.83 -1.13
C LEU A 106 11.95 -2.21 -2.50
N SER A 107 13.11 -2.49 -3.12
CA SER A 107 13.45 -1.97 -4.44
C SER A 107 12.56 -2.55 -5.54
N GLU A 108 12.25 -3.84 -5.49
CA GLU A 108 11.35 -4.50 -6.44
C GLU A 108 9.90 -4.04 -6.26
N ALA A 109 9.43 -3.92 -5.00
CA ALA A 109 8.12 -3.35 -4.69
C ALA A 109 8.01 -1.90 -5.21
N ARG A 110 9.05 -1.08 -4.99
CA ARG A 110 9.12 0.30 -5.49
C ARG A 110 9.08 0.36 -7.02
N ARG A 111 9.73 -0.58 -7.70
CA ARG A 111 9.71 -0.69 -9.15
C ARG A 111 8.32 -1.02 -9.68
N GLN A 112 7.62 -1.98 -9.08
CA GLN A 112 6.24 -2.32 -9.46
C GLN A 112 5.26 -1.17 -9.20
N MET A 113 5.38 -0.48 -8.06
CA MET A 113 4.56 0.71 -7.76
C MET A 113 4.77 1.83 -8.78
N ARG A 114 5.98 1.98 -9.32
CA ARG A 114 6.27 2.97 -10.37
C ARG A 114 5.55 2.65 -11.68
N THR A 115 5.25 1.39 -11.95
CA THR A 115 4.52 0.93 -13.14
C THR A 115 2.99 1.05 -12.98
N ILE A 116 2.47 1.01 -11.75
CA ILE A 116 1.03 1.06 -11.43
C ILE A 116 0.52 2.50 -11.18
N SER A 117 1.40 3.51 -11.19
CA SER A 117 1.04 4.90 -10.85
C SER A 117 0.70 5.79 -12.07
N PRO A 118 -0.53 5.68 -12.60
CA PRO A 118 -1.25 6.84 -13.14
C PRO A 118 -2.52 7.21 -12.33
N ILE A 119 -2.65 6.79 -11.07
CA ILE A 119 -3.83 7.13 -10.26
C ILE A 119 -3.58 8.39 -9.41
N SER A 120 -4.41 9.38 -9.69
CA SER A 120 -4.42 10.81 -9.35
C SER A 120 -4.21 11.27 -7.89
N GLY A 121 -3.83 10.42 -6.93
CA GLY A 121 -3.75 10.81 -5.50
C GLY A 121 -2.33 10.89 -4.90
N ILE A 122 -1.44 9.97 -5.26
CA ILE A 122 -0.13 9.82 -4.59
C ILE A 122 0.82 10.97 -4.92
N ARG A 123 0.68 11.56 -6.13
CA ARG A 123 1.50 12.69 -6.56
C ARG A 123 1.22 13.97 -5.76
N TYR A 124 -0.02 14.15 -5.27
CA TYR A 124 -0.40 15.32 -4.47
C TYR A 124 0.03 15.20 -3.00
N MET A 125 0.03 13.99 -2.45
CA MET A 125 0.49 13.75 -1.07
C MET A 125 2.00 14.01 -0.92
N ILE A 126 2.79 13.76 -1.97
CA ILE A 126 4.23 14.02 -1.99
C ILE A 126 4.54 15.51 -2.26
N GLN A 127 3.59 16.27 -2.81
CA GLN A 127 3.71 17.71 -3.07
C GLN A 127 3.15 18.59 -1.96
N PHE A 128 3.00 18.06 -0.73
CA PHE A 128 2.66 18.93 0.40
C PHE A 128 3.75 20.03 0.54
N PRO A 129 3.39 21.32 0.48
CA PRO A 129 4.35 22.39 0.22
C PRO A 129 5.09 22.77 1.50
N TYR A 130 6.00 21.91 1.97
CA TYR A 130 6.88 22.18 3.11
C TYR A 130 7.66 23.48 2.90
N ALA A 131 7.98 23.82 1.65
CA ALA A 131 8.61 25.09 1.26
C ALA A 131 7.79 26.34 1.61
N LEU A 132 6.45 26.25 1.59
CA LEU A 132 5.56 27.37 1.89
C LEU A 132 5.43 27.58 3.41
N LEU A 133 5.35 26.50 4.18
CA LEU A 133 5.40 26.55 5.65
C LEU A 133 6.73 27.10 6.18
N ILE A 134 7.87 26.68 5.61
CA ILE A 134 9.18 27.23 5.98
C ILE A 134 9.28 28.72 5.62
N LYS A 135 8.74 29.14 4.46
CA LYS A 135 8.74 30.56 4.06
C LYS A 135 7.96 31.42 5.04
N LEU A 136 6.78 30.97 5.46
CA LEU A 136 5.92 31.69 6.42
C LEU A 136 6.56 31.75 7.82
N ALA A 137 7.13 30.63 8.29
CA ALA A 137 7.86 30.59 9.55
C ALA A 137 9.04 31.56 9.55
N LYS A 138 9.80 31.63 8.44
CA LYS A 138 10.95 32.52 8.31
C LYS A 138 10.58 34.01 8.18
N GLN A 139 9.41 34.33 7.62
CA GLN A 139 8.89 35.70 7.54
C GLN A 139 8.38 36.20 8.89
N SER A 140 7.72 35.35 9.68
CA SER A 140 7.27 35.68 11.04
C SER A 140 8.43 36.10 11.95
N THR A 141 9.53 35.33 11.95
CA THR A 141 10.71 35.64 12.77
C THR A 141 11.38 36.96 12.38
N ARG A 142 11.36 37.32 11.08
CA ARG A 142 11.91 38.59 10.59
C ARG A 142 11.07 39.82 10.98
N MET A 143 9.75 39.67 11.11
CA MET A 143 8.90 40.77 11.58
C MET A 143 9.06 41.04 13.09
N ILE A 144 9.41 40.02 13.86
CA ILE A 144 9.66 40.16 15.31
C ILE A 144 11.01 40.87 15.58
N GLN A 145 12.02 40.65 14.73
CA GLN A 145 13.32 41.34 14.82
C GLN A 145 13.32 42.79 14.32
N ARG A 146 12.32 43.20 13.53
CA ARG A 146 12.17 44.59 13.07
C ARG A 146 11.40 45.51 14.04
N LYS A 147 10.89 44.95 15.14
CA LYS A 147 10.14 45.68 16.20
C LYS A 147 10.89 45.83 17.52
N LYS A 148 12.17 45.45 17.56
CA LYS A 148 13.14 45.84 18.60
C LYS A 148 14.13 46.81 17.99
#